data_AF-A0AAP7WAX4-F1
#
_entry.id   AF-A0AAP7WAX4-F1
#
_cell.length_a   1.000
_cell.length_b   1.000
_cell.length_c   1.000
_cell.angle_alpha   90.00
_cell.angle_beta   90.00
_cell.angle_gamma   90.00
#
_symmetry.space_group_name_H-M   'P 1'
#
loop_
_entity.id
_entity.type
_entity.pdbx_description
1 polymer ?
#
loop_
_entity_poly.entity_id
_entity_poly.type
_entity_poly.pdbx_seq_one_letter_code
_entity_poly.pdbx_strand_id
1 'polypeptide(L)' 'MLSNEARNFLLDMRLFLTAKSVKESDIESFLEDAELHLIEGEGEGKSVEDIFGSSPKEYANELVKVMERKIGSKLVLR' A
#
# COMPACT_ATOMS: atom_id res chain seq x y z
N MET A 1 8.77 -5.35 -15.87
CA MET A 1 8.60 -6.56 -15.02
C MET A 1 9.17 -6.18 -13.67
N LEU A 2 8.39 -6.28 -12.59
CA LEU A 2 8.83 -5.81 -11.26
C LEU A 2 10.04 -6.57 -10.73
N SER A 3 10.89 -5.91 -9.95
CA SER A 3 11.96 -6.56 -9.21
C SER A 3 11.44 -7.51 -8.13
N ASN A 4 12.33 -8.33 -7.57
CA ASN A 4 11.98 -9.17 -6.43
C ASN A 4 11.67 -8.34 -5.18
N GLU A 5 12.31 -7.18 -5.02
CA GLU A 5 12.08 -6.26 -3.91
C GLU A 5 10.65 -5.70 -3.97
N ALA A 6 10.23 -5.21 -5.14
CA ALA A 6 8.88 -4.73 -5.39
C ALA A 6 7.79 -5.79 -5.16
N ARG A 7 8.03 -7.03 -5.60
CA ARG A 7 7.09 -8.15 -5.36
C ARG A 7 6.99 -8.50 -3.88
N ASN A 8 8.11 -8.51 -3.16
CA ASN A 8 8.12 -8.77 -1.72
C ASN A 8 7.37 -7.67 -0.97
N PHE A 9 7.56 -6.41 -1.36
CA PHE A 9 6.80 -5.29 -0.81
C PHE A 9 5.28 -5.48 -0.97
N LEU A 10 4.81 -5.82 -2.17
CA LEU A 10 3.37 -6.06 -2.41
C LEU A 10 2.83 -7.23 -1.58
N LEU A 11 3.61 -8.31 -1.42
CA LEU A 11 3.24 -9.45 -0.59
C LEU A 11 3.16 -9.07 0.90
N ASP A 12 4.15 -8.34 1.41
CA ASP A 12 4.19 -7.88 2.79
C ASP A 12 3.02 -6.94 3.10
N MET A 13 2.67 -6.05 2.17
CA MET A 13 1.50 -5.17 2.30
C MET A 13 0.20 -5.96 2.33
N ARG A 14 0.02 -6.96 1.45
CA ARG A 14 -1.15 -7.84 1.48
C ARG A 14 -1.29 -8.52 2.84
N LEU A 15 -0.23 -9.20 3.31
CA LEU A 15 -0.23 -9.90 4.59
C LEU A 15 -0.56 -8.96 5.76
N PHE A 16 0.03 -7.77 5.77
CA PHE A 16 -0.20 -6.78 6.81
C PHE A 16 -1.65 -6.27 6.83
N LEU A 17 -2.18 -5.86 5.68
CA LEU A 17 -3.54 -5.30 5.58
C LEU A 17 -4.60 -6.37 5.90
N THR A 18 -4.37 -7.61 5.48
CA THR A 18 -5.20 -8.75 5.88
C THR A 18 -5.16 -8.96 7.40
N ALA A 19 -3.98 -8.90 8.02
CA ALA A 19 -3.85 -9.01 9.48
C ALA A 19 -4.53 -7.85 10.25
N LYS A 20 -4.75 -6.72 9.59
CA LYS A 20 -5.52 -5.57 10.11
C LYS A 20 -7.02 -5.64 9.80
N SER A 21 -7.49 -6.73 9.20
CA SER A 21 -8.90 -6.92 8.81
C SER A 21 -9.41 -5.82 7.86
N VAL A 22 -8.53 -5.26 7.04
CA VAL A 22 -8.93 -4.37 5.93
C VAL A 22 -9.76 -5.19 4.94
N LYS A 23 -10.78 -4.58 4.32
CA LYS A 23 -11.63 -5.27 3.35
C LYS A 23 -10.82 -5.65 2.12
N GLU A 24 -11.03 -6.86 1.61
CA GLU A 24 -10.28 -7.36 0.45
C GLU A 24 -10.32 -6.39 -0.75
N SER A 25 -11.46 -5.79 -1.04
CA SER A 25 -11.59 -4.79 -2.12
C SER A 25 -10.72 -3.55 -1.92
N ASP A 26 -10.55 -3.12 -0.67
CA ASP A 26 -9.69 -1.98 -0.34
C ASP A 26 -8.21 -2.37 -0.40
N ILE A 27 -7.88 -3.64 -0.12
CA ILE A 27 -6.53 -4.21 -0.28
C ILE A 27 -6.18 -4.30 -1.76
N GLU A 28 -7.06 -4.88 -2.59
CA GLU A 28 -6.85 -5.01 -4.03
C GLU A 28 -6.63 -3.66 -4.70
N SER A 29 -7.52 -2.69 -4.46
CA SER A 29 -7.39 -1.34 -5.01
C SER A 29 -6.07 -0.67 -4.61
N PHE A 30 -5.64 -0.86 -3.36
CA PHE A 30 -4.37 -0.31 -2.89
C PHE A 30 -3.15 -0.99 -3.57
N LEU A 31 -3.18 -2.32 -3.74
CA LEU A 31 -2.08 -3.06 -4.34
C LEU A 31 -1.95 -2.76 -5.84
N GLU A 32 -3.07 -2.57 -6.55
CA GLU A 32 -3.07 -2.13 -7.95
C GLU A 32 -2.43 -0.75 -8.12
N ASP A 33 -2.80 0.22 -7.27
CA ASP A 33 -2.18 1.56 -7.26
C ASP A 33 -0.68 1.49 -6.92
N ALA A 34 -0.30 0.67 -5.93
CA ALA A 34 1.09 0.50 -5.55
C ALA A 34 1.92 -0.16 -6.65
N GLU A 35 1.38 -1.16 -7.35
CA GLU A 35 2.02 -1.82 -8.48
C GLU A 35 2.31 -0.82 -9.61
N LEU A 36 1.39 0.10 -9.91
CA LEU A 36 1.62 1.14 -10.91
C LEU A 36 2.82 2.03 -10.55
N HIS A 37 2.89 2.50 -9.31
CA HIS A 37 4.01 3.31 -8.83
C HIS A 37 5.35 2.56 -8.84
N LEU A 38 5.34 1.26 -8.55
CA LEU A 38 6.53 0.40 -8.64
C LEU A 38 7.01 0.26 -10.09
N ILE A 39 6.08 0.03 -11.04
CA ILE A 39 6.41 -0.07 -12.46
C ILE A 39 7.05 1.23 -12.97
N GLU A 40 6.45 2.37 -12.63
CA GLU A 40 6.96 3.69 -13.03
C GLU A 40 8.31 4.00 -12.38
N GLY A 41 8.40 3.86 -11.05
CA GLY A 41 9.60 4.21 -10.30
C GLY A 41 10.80 3.32 -10.65
N GLU A 42 10.61 2.00 -10.75
CA GLU A 42 11.69 1.10 -11.19
C GLU A 42 12.13 1.39 -12.63
N GLY A 43 11.19 1.80 -13.50
CA GLY A 43 11.49 2.26 -14.86
C GLY A 43 12.40 3.50 -14.89
N GLU A 44 12.33 4.33 -13.84
CA GLU A 44 13.19 5.51 -13.62
C GLU A 44 14.47 5.18 -12.82
N GLY A 45 14.68 3.92 -12.42
CA GLY A 45 15.83 3.50 -11.62
C GLY A 45 15.70 3.77 -10.12
N LYS A 46 14.48 4.03 -9.63
CA LYS A 46 14.18 4.19 -8.19
C LYS A 46 14.00 2.84 -7.52
N SER A 47 14.45 2.72 -6.27
CA SER A 47 14.21 1.57 -5.40
C SER A 47 12.81 1.64 -4.76
N VAL A 48 12.37 0.55 -4.11
CA VAL A 48 11.12 0.57 -3.35
C VAL A 48 11.19 1.60 -2.22
N GLU A 49 12.35 1.74 -1.58
CA GLU A 49 12.58 2.73 -0.53
C GLU A 49 12.46 4.18 -1.04
N ASP A 50 12.89 4.46 -2.28
CA ASP A 50 12.73 5.79 -2.89
C ASP A 50 11.26 6.13 -3.18
N ILE A 51 10.41 5.12 -3.40
CA ILE A 51 9.00 5.28 -3.78
C ILE A 51 8.09 5.32 -2.54
N PHE A 52 8.31 4.42 -1.58
CA PHE A 52 7.42 4.21 -0.42
C PHE A 52 8.07 4.47 0.94
N GLY A 53 9.36 4.82 0.97
CA GLY A 53 10.13 5.03 2.18
C GLY A 53 10.74 3.75 2.76
N SER A 54 11.64 3.93 3.73
CA SER A 54 12.52 2.88 4.28
C SER A 54 11.86 1.90 5.25
N SER A 55 10.57 2.06 5.55
CA SER A 55 9.86 1.16 6.46
C SER A 55 8.47 0.84 5.91
N PRO A 56 8.33 -0.30 5.19
CA PRO A 56 7.04 -0.79 4.73
C PRO A 56 6.01 -0.87 5.87
N LYS A 57 6.47 -1.16 7.10
CA LYS A 57 5.62 -1.22 8.29
C LYS A 57 5.10 0.15 8.74
N GLU A 58 5.90 1.21 8.65
CA GLU A 58 5.42 2.56 8.94
C GLU A 58 4.45 3.04 7.88
N TYR A 59 4.77 2.79 6.61
CA TYR A 59 3.88 3.09 5.48
C TYR A 59 2.51 2.41 5.64
N ALA A 60 2.51 1.12 5.97
CA ALA A 60 1.29 0.36 6.18
C ALA A 60 0.47 0.85 7.38
N ASN A 61 1.11 1.30 8.46
CA ASN A 61 0.41 1.91 9.60
C ASN A 61 -0.24 3.25 9.22
N GLU A 62 0.43 4.09 8.42
CA GLU A 62 -0.15 5.34 7.93
C GLU A 62 -1.34 5.08 6.99
N LEU A 63 -1.25 4.05 6.14
CA LEU A 63 -2.37 3.62 5.29
C LEU A 63 -3.60 3.21 6.09
N VAL A 64 -3.43 2.40 7.13
CA VAL A 64 -4.54 2.00 8.02
C VAL A 64 -5.20 3.24 8.62
N LYS A 65 -4.43 4.22 9.11
CA LYS A 65 -4.98 5.49 9.63
C LYS A 65 -5.74 6.29 8.57
N VAL A 66 -5.30 6.27 7.31
CA VAL A 66 -5.99 6.95 6.21
C VAL A 66 -7.30 6.23 5.86
N MET A 67 -7.29 4.89 5.81
CA MET A 67 -8.48 4.08 5.52
C MET A 67 -9.52 4.20 6.63
N GLU A 68 -9.11 4.13 7.91
CA GLU A 68 -10.01 4.36 9.06
C GLU A 68 -10.64 5.76 9.03
N ARG A 69 -9.86 6.80 8.69
CA ARG A 69 -10.38 8.17 8.53
C ARG A 69 -11.38 8.28 7.38
N LYS A 70 -11.15 7.63 6.24
CA LYS A 70 -12.13 7.59 5.13
C LYS A 70 -13.46 6.94 5.55
N ILE A 71 -13.41 5.91 6.41
CA ILE A 71 -14.61 5.26 6.95
C ILE A 71 -15.34 6.17 7.95
N GLY A 72 -14.60 6.84 8.85
CA GLY A 72 -15.15 7.79 9.81
C GLY A 72 -15.84 8.99 9.16
N SER A 73 -15.21 9.58 8.12
CA SER A 73 -15.79 10.71 7.37
C SER A 73 -17.07 10.35 6.62
N LYS A 74 -17.25 9.08 6.21
CA LYS A 74 -18.48 8.61 5.56
C LYS A 74 -19.66 8.50 6.54
N LEU A 75 -19.40 8.42 7.85
CA LEU A 75 -20.43 8.37 8.88
C LEU A 75 -20.93 9.76 9.30
N VAL A 76 -20.09 10.80 9.17
CA VAL A 76 -20.40 12.18 9.61
C VAL A 76 -21.20 12.97 8.55
N LEU A 77 -21.26 12.49 7.30
CA LEU A 77 -22.01 13.11 6.20
C LEU A 77 -23.41 12.50 5.99
N ARG A 78 -24.04 11.95 7.02
CA ARG A 78 -25.43 11.45 6.97
C ARG A 78 -26.33 12.21 7.93
#